data_AF-A0A535Q801-F1
#
_entry.id   AF-A0A535Q801-F1
#
_cell.length_a   1.000
_cell.length_b   1.000
_cell.length_c   1.000
_cell.angle_alpha   90.00
_cell.angle_beta   90.00
_cell.angle_gamma   90.00
#
_symmetry.space_group_name_H-M   'P 1'
#
loop_
_entity.id
_entity.type
_entity.pdbx_description
1 polymer ?
#
loop_
_entity_poly.entity_id
_entity_poly.type
_entity_poly.pdbx_seq_one_letter_code
_entity_poly.pdbx_strand_id
1 'polypeptide(L)'
;MSNLPSRPLLGPNLRRFVRALARFVNPLTLLIAGRRWMPVVGVIHHRGRKSGRMYATPLGMRPLGDAFVMPRTFGENAAWYLNVKAAGWCVVTYRGREYTLVEPQVIEYSAA
;
A
#
# COMPACT_ATOMS: atom_id res chain seq x y z
N MET A 1 -12.19 25.62 40.23
CA MET A 1 -12.61 24.67 39.17
C MET A 1 -11.40 24.24 38.36
N SER A 2 -11.34 22.96 38.04
CA SER A 2 -10.19 22.14 37.61
C SER A 2 -9.45 22.55 36.34
N ASN A 3 -8.12 22.59 36.43
CA ASN A 3 -7.19 22.53 35.29
C ASN A 3 -7.25 21.15 34.63
N LEU A 4 -7.62 21.08 33.36
CA LEU A 4 -7.46 19.87 32.54
C LEU A 4 -6.08 19.89 31.87
N PRO A 5 -5.24 18.85 32.04
CA PRO A 5 -4.01 18.74 31.27
C PRO A 5 -4.36 18.32 29.84
N SER A 6 -4.16 19.22 28.87
CA SER A 6 -4.20 18.92 27.43
C SER A 6 -2.94 18.13 27.04
N ARG A 7 -2.81 16.89 27.52
CA ARG A 7 -1.82 15.96 26.97
C ARG A 7 -2.28 15.56 25.56
N PRO A 8 -1.41 15.67 24.55
CA PRO A 8 -1.71 15.10 23.25
C PRO A 8 -1.89 13.57 23.40
N LEU A 9 -3.03 13.02 22.99
CA LEU A 9 -3.43 11.59 23.03
C LEU A 9 -2.45 10.59 22.38
N LEU A 10 -1.32 11.05 21.82
CA LEU A 10 -0.36 10.22 21.11
C LEU A 10 1.07 10.56 21.52
N GLY A 11 1.83 9.53 21.93
CA GLY A 11 3.25 9.63 22.22
C GLY A 11 4.10 10.01 20.99
N PRO A 12 5.29 10.59 21.19
CA PRO A 12 6.12 11.15 20.11
C PRO A 12 6.52 10.15 19.02
N ASN A 13 6.72 8.87 19.37
CA ASN A 13 7.06 7.82 18.42
C ASN A 13 5.88 7.45 17.51
N LEU A 14 4.67 7.35 18.09
CA LEU A 14 3.45 7.12 17.33
C LEU A 14 3.11 8.33 16.45
N ARG A 15 3.37 9.56 16.91
CA ARG A 15 3.20 10.77 16.08
C ARG A 15 4.13 10.81 14.86
N ARG A 16 5.37 10.35 15.01
CA ARG A 16 6.32 10.24 13.90
C ARG A 16 5.89 9.16 12.91
N PHE A 17 5.44 8.02 13.42
CA PHE A 17 4.88 6.94 12.62
C PHE A 17 3.63 7.39 11.85
N VAL A 18 2.65 7.99 12.54
CA VAL A 18 1.44 8.55 11.94
C VAL A 18 1.77 9.64 10.92
N ARG A 19 2.76 10.50 11.15
CA ARG A 19 3.20 11.48 10.14
C ARG A 19 3.94 10.86 8.96
N ALA A 20 4.69 9.80 9.16
CA ALA A 20 5.32 9.06 8.07
C ALA A 20 4.25 8.35 7.22
N LEU A 21 3.29 7.69 7.89
CA LEU A 21 2.14 7.06 7.27
C LEU A 21 1.29 8.09 6.53
N ALA A 22 0.95 9.22 7.15
CA ALA A 22 0.17 10.29 6.53
C ALA A 22 0.88 10.90 5.33
N ARG A 23 2.21 11.11 5.37
CA ARG A 23 2.97 11.57 4.19
C ARG A 23 2.95 10.59 3.02
N PHE A 24 2.78 9.31 3.30
CA PHE A 24 2.69 8.25 2.29
C PHE A 24 1.25 8.07 1.78
N VAL A 25 0.29 8.13 2.69
CA VAL A 25 -1.15 7.94 2.44
C VAL A 25 -1.76 9.18 1.78
N ASN A 26 -1.35 10.40 2.14
CA ASN A 26 -1.95 11.64 1.63
C ASN A 26 -1.84 11.80 0.09
N PRO A 27 -0.66 11.68 -0.54
CA PRO A 27 -0.57 11.76 -2.00
C PRO A 27 -1.32 10.62 -2.69
N LEU A 28 -1.26 9.40 -2.14
CA LEU A 28 -2.00 8.25 -2.67
C LEU A 28 -3.52 8.48 -2.59
N THR A 29 -4.00 9.01 -1.46
CA THR A 29 -5.42 9.31 -1.21
C THR A 29 -5.90 10.42 -2.14
N LEU A 30 -5.12 11.49 -2.33
CA LEU A 30 -5.49 12.59 -3.22
C LEU A 30 -5.54 12.17 -4.71
N LEU A 31 -4.70 11.22 -5.13
CA LEU A 31 -4.71 10.67 -6.50
C LEU A 31 -5.95 9.83 -6.83
N ILE A 32 -6.56 9.21 -5.82
CA ILE A 32 -7.64 8.22 -5.98
C ILE A 32 -9.00 8.68 -5.43
N ALA A 33 -9.01 9.66 -4.52
CA ALA A 33 -10.22 10.21 -3.91
C ALA A 33 -11.17 10.78 -4.97
N GLY A 34 -12.46 10.47 -4.83
CA GLY A 34 -13.52 10.95 -5.73
C GLY A 34 -13.70 10.16 -7.03
N ARG A 35 -12.92 9.10 -7.29
CA ARG A 35 -13.09 8.27 -8.50
C ARG A 35 -14.11 7.14 -8.31
N ARG A 36 -14.97 6.92 -9.31
CA ARG A 36 -16.11 5.96 -9.29
C ARG A 36 -15.73 4.52 -8.96
N TRP A 37 -14.49 4.10 -9.22
CA TRP A 37 -14.03 2.73 -8.93
C TRP A 37 -13.53 2.52 -7.51
N MET A 38 -13.34 3.54 -6.67
CA MET A 38 -12.56 3.46 -5.43
C MET A 38 -12.95 2.26 -4.54
N PRO A 39 -12.17 1.16 -4.56
CA PRO A 39 -12.48 -0.07 -3.85
C PRO A 39 -11.39 -0.39 -2.81
N VAL A 40 -11.81 -0.66 -1.59
CA VAL A 40 -11.11 -1.46 -0.55
C VAL A 40 -9.57 -1.48 -0.64
N VAL A 41 -8.91 -0.65 0.16
CA VAL A 41 -7.46 -0.73 0.40
C VAL A 41 -7.09 -2.16 0.83
N GLY A 42 -6.18 -2.80 0.10
CA GLY A 42 -5.58 -4.09 0.47
C GLY A 42 -4.14 -3.92 0.93
N VAL A 43 -3.52 -5.00 1.38
CA VAL A 43 -2.11 -5.01 1.82
C VAL A 43 -1.34 -5.97 0.93
N ILE A 44 -0.30 -5.47 0.26
CA ILE A 44 0.69 -6.32 -0.42
C ILE A 44 1.84 -6.63 0.54
N HIS A 45 2.16 -7.90 0.69
CA HIS A 45 3.30 -8.43 1.41
C HIS A 45 4.37 -8.85 0.41
N HIS A 46 5.57 -8.30 0.53
CA HIS A 46 6.67 -8.52 -0.42
C HIS A 46 8.00 -8.66 0.30
N ARG A 47 8.93 -9.36 -0.36
CA ARG A 47 10.28 -9.57 0.14
C ARG A 47 11.22 -8.50 -0.40
N GLY A 48 11.89 -7.77 0.48
CA GLY A 48 12.89 -6.77 0.11
C GLY A 48 14.03 -7.38 -0.70
N ARG A 49 14.23 -6.94 -1.94
CA ARG A 49 15.26 -7.52 -2.83
C ARG A 49 16.70 -7.35 -2.33
N LYS A 50 16.96 -6.34 -1.50
CA LYS A 50 18.29 -6.08 -0.90
C LYS A 50 18.42 -6.66 0.52
N SER A 51 17.37 -6.55 1.33
CA SER A 51 17.42 -6.92 2.75
C SER A 51 16.90 -8.32 3.03
N GLY A 52 16.20 -8.94 2.10
CA GLY A 52 15.49 -10.21 2.28
C GLY A 52 14.30 -10.15 3.25
N ARG A 53 14.03 -9.02 3.89
CA ARG A 53 12.98 -8.85 4.90
C ARG A 53 11.60 -8.80 4.28
N MET A 54 10.59 -9.28 5.00
CA MET A 54 9.19 -9.09 4.60
C MET A 54 8.73 -7.68 4.94
N TYR A 55 8.01 -7.07 4.00
CA TYR A 55 7.41 -5.74 4.13
C TYR A 55 5.93 -5.83 3.77
N ALA A 56 5.11 -5.04 4.44
CA ALA A 56 3.70 -4.85 4.14
C ALA A 56 3.48 -3.43 3.60
N THR A 57 2.75 -3.28 2.50
CA THR A 57 2.47 -1.97 1.89
C THR A 57 0.97 -1.88 1.58
N PRO A 58 0.25 -0.89 2.17
CA PRO A 58 -1.15 -0.68 1.80
C PRO A 58 -1.22 -0.06 0.41
N LEU A 59 -2.06 -0.64 -0.46
CA LEU A 59 -2.29 -0.15 -1.82
C LEU A 59 -3.79 -0.21 -2.15
N GLY A 60 -4.24 0.73 -2.97
CA GLY A 60 -5.50 0.54 -3.68
C GLY A 60 -5.34 -0.62 -4.66
N MET A 61 -6.29 -1.54 -4.70
CA MET A 61 -6.22 -2.70 -5.59
C MET A 61 -7.61 -3.22 -5.92
N ARG A 62 -7.74 -3.86 -7.06
CA ARG A 62 -8.97 -4.57 -7.43
C ARG A 62 -8.66 -5.87 -8.18
N PRO A 63 -9.53 -6.88 -8.06
CA PRO A 63 -9.45 -8.04 -8.92
C PRO A 63 -9.71 -7.66 -10.40
N LEU A 64 -9.07 -8.38 -11.31
CA LEU A 64 -9.30 -8.39 -12.74
C LEU A 64 -9.14 -9.85 -13.22
N GLY A 65 -10.25 -10.56 -13.36
CA GLY A 65 -10.21 -12.00 -13.62
C GLY A 65 -9.53 -12.76 -12.47
N ASP A 66 -8.47 -13.49 -12.78
CA ASP A 66 -7.59 -14.22 -11.86
C ASP A 66 -6.41 -13.37 -11.35
N ALA A 67 -6.29 -12.12 -11.82
CA ALA A 67 -5.24 -11.19 -11.43
C ALA A 67 -5.73 -10.08 -10.48
N PHE A 68 -4.77 -9.31 -9.97
CA PHE A 68 -5.04 -8.05 -9.28
C PHE A 68 -4.35 -6.91 -10.01
N VAL A 69 -5.08 -5.80 -10.17
CA VAL A 69 -4.53 -4.55 -10.70
C VAL A 69 -4.30 -3.58 -9.56
N MET A 70 -3.08 -3.04 -9.52
CA MET A 70 -2.61 -2.09 -8.54
C MET A 70 -1.98 -0.90 -9.27
N PRO A 71 -2.31 0.35 -8.90
CA PRO A 71 -1.59 1.49 -9.42
C PRO A 71 -0.14 1.39 -8.93
N ARG A 72 0.82 1.65 -9.83
CA ARG A 72 2.23 1.85 -9.46
C ARG A 72 2.42 3.20 -8.77
N THR A 73 1.81 3.30 -7.58
CA THR A 73 1.98 4.45 -6.70
C THR A 73 3.47 4.59 -6.41
N PHE A 74 3.99 5.82 -6.52
CA PHE A 74 5.42 6.18 -6.47
C PHE A 74 6.22 5.90 -7.77
N GLY A 75 5.52 5.71 -8.89
CA GLY A 75 6.11 5.71 -10.23
C GLY A 75 6.92 4.47 -10.53
N GLU A 76 7.80 4.57 -11.53
CA GLU A 76 8.51 3.41 -12.06
C GLU A 76 9.43 2.74 -11.04
N ASN A 77 9.97 3.53 -10.11
CA ASN A 77 10.92 3.09 -9.10
C ASN A 77 10.28 2.71 -7.77
N ALA A 78 8.95 2.49 -7.75
CA ALA A 78 8.25 2.08 -6.55
C ALA A 78 8.90 0.84 -5.91
N ALA A 79 9.39 1.00 -4.68
CA ALA A 79 10.21 -0.01 -4.02
C ALA A 79 9.48 -1.35 -3.85
N TRP A 80 8.18 -1.31 -3.56
CA TRP A 80 7.33 -2.50 -3.46
C TRP A 80 7.33 -3.27 -4.80
N TYR A 81 7.13 -2.58 -5.92
CA TYR A 81 7.07 -3.23 -7.24
C TYR A 81 8.41 -3.85 -7.60
N LEU A 82 9.51 -3.12 -7.40
CA LEU A 82 10.85 -3.65 -7.67
C LEU A 82 11.20 -4.85 -6.79
N ASN A 83 10.66 -4.92 -5.58
CA ASN A 83 10.80 -6.07 -4.69
C ASN A 83 10.01 -7.28 -5.22
N VAL A 84 8.74 -7.09 -5.57
CA VAL A 84 7.89 -8.13 -6.15
C VAL A 84 8.48 -8.65 -7.45
N LYS A 85 8.93 -7.75 -8.34
CA LYS A 85 9.59 -8.11 -9.59
C LYS A 85 10.84 -8.96 -9.37
N ALA A 86 11.67 -8.60 -8.38
CA ALA A 86 12.88 -9.37 -8.07
C ALA A 86 12.58 -10.73 -7.41
N ALA A 87 11.51 -10.82 -6.61
CA ALA A 87 11.10 -12.06 -5.96
C ALA A 87 10.32 -13.00 -6.90
N GLY A 88 9.64 -12.44 -7.91
CA GLY A 88 8.71 -13.15 -8.79
C GLY A 88 7.33 -13.42 -8.17
N TRP A 89 7.12 -13.06 -6.91
CA TRP A 89 5.88 -13.31 -6.18
C TRP A 89 5.61 -12.28 -5.09
N CYS A 90 4.36 -12.26 -4.63
CA CYS A 90 3.91 -11.55 -3.42
C CYS A 90 2.68 -12.24 -2.81
N VAL A 91 2.29 -11.81 -1.61
CA VAL A 91 1.00 -12.17 -1.02
C VAL A 91 0.17 -10.90 -0.88
N VAL A 92 -1.10 -10.98 -1.25
CA VAL A 92 -2.05 -9.89 -1.09
C VAL A 92 -3.11 -10.28 -0.08
N THR A 93 -3.29 -9.46 0.95
CA THR A 93 -4.47 -9.52 1.81
C THR A 93 -5.53 -8.56 1.27
N TYR A 94 -6.65 -9.09 0.79
CA TYR A 94 -7.77 -8.33 0.24
C TYR A 94 -9.10 -8.87 0.77
N ARG A 95 -9.94 -7.97 1.35
CA ARG A 95 -11.24 -8.34 1.97
C ARG A 95 -11.12 -9.52 2.96
N GLY A 96 -10.08 -9.53 3.78
CA GLY A 96 -9.85 -10.55 4.80
C GLY A 96 -9.35 -11.90 4.28
N ARG A 97 -8.99 -12.00 2.99
CA ARG A 97 -8.45 -13.22 2.37
C ARG A 97 -7.05 -12.98 1.84
N GLU A 98 -6.22 -14.01 1.85
CA GLU A 98 -4.88 -14.01 1.30
C GLU A 98 -4.84 -14.66 -0.08
N TYR A 99 -4.08 -14.03 -0.98
CA TYR A 99 -3.86 -14.49 -2.35
C TYR A 99 -2.37 -14.45 -2.63
N THR A 100 -1.77 -15.59 -3.00
CA THR A 100 -0.41 -15.60 -3.53
C THR A 100 -0.47 -15.22 -4.99
N LEU A 101 0.22 -14.15 -5.36
CA LEU A 101 0.30 -13.66 -6.74
C LEU A 101 1.70 -13.88 -7.27
N VAL A 102 1.77 -14.24 -8.55
CA VAL A 102 3.00 -14.48 -9.31
C VAL A 102 2.97 -13.66 -10.60
N GLU A 103 4.03 -13.74 -11.39
CA GLU A 103 4.11 -13.13 -12.73
C GLU A 103 3.74 -11.63 -12.76
N PRO A 104 4.47 -10.77 -12.03
CA PRO A 104 4.16 -9.35 -11.98
C PRO A 104 4.34 -8.68 -13.36
N GLN A 105 3.28 -8.05 -13.87
CA GLN A 105 3.27 -7.34 -15.15
C GLN A 105 2.99 -5.83 -14.97
N VAL A 106 3.50 -5.04 -15.92
CA VAL A 106 3.14 -3.62 -16.06
C VAL A 106 2.21 -3.53 -17.27
N ILE A 107 1.02 -2.97 -17.05
CA ILE A 107 0.03 -2.75 -18.10
C ILE A 107 -0.26 -1.27 -18.24
N GLU A 108 -0.67 -0.86 -19.43
CA GLU A 108 -1.21 0.47 -19.68
C GLU A 108 -2.53 0.67 -18.96
N TYR A 109 -2.83 1.91 -18.62
CA TYR A 109 -4.06 2.24 -17.88
C TYR A 109 -5.35 1.87 -18.64
N SER A 110 -5.31 1.89 -19.98
CA SER A 110 -6.44 1.48 -20.82
C SER A 110 -6.75 -0.02 -20.74
N ALA A 111 -5.78 -0.83 -20.35
CA ALA A 111 -5.91 -2.28 -20.17
C ALA A 111 -6.22 -2.67 -18.71
N ALA A 112 -6.21 -1.70 -17.79
CA ALA A 112 -6.40 -1.90 -16.37
C ALA A 112 -7.85 -2.26 -16.03
#